data_AF-A0A930SYL4-F1
#
_entry.id   AF-A0A930SYL4-F1
#
_cell.length_a   1.000
_cell.length_b   1.000
_cell.length_c   1.000
_cell.angle_alpha   90.00
_cell.angle_beta   90.00
_cell.angle_gamma   90.00
#
_symmetry.space_group_name_H-M   'P 1'
#
loop_
_entity.id
_entity.type
_entity.pdbx_description
1 polymer ?
#
loop_
_entity_poly.entity_id
_entity_poly.type
_entity_poly.pdbx_seq_one_letter_code
_entity_poly.pdbx_strand_id
1 'polypeptide(L)'
;MSNIPTVSDTRRAFYQHHNRPINSIYRQVVQELMVEMHLLSVNVDFQPDPIYYVGVCQSFDQFMNGYTPESDKDSIFRALCQGINSNPEEYRQQAGALLDFVEGKSAEDLINWLSNPQHQDGLADNVVEGWKSALHRDKFKYSRLFGIGFYALLAKTNEEMVKDEEKMAKLIAPITDKLQLPIEKLKKDVDLYKSNLNKISQMLTVIAETIEASKKKRINMEKPAESNS
;
A
#
# COMPACT_ATOMS: atom_id res chain seq x y z
N MET A 1 -4.14 -27.18 -20.41
CA MET A 1 -4.89 -26.15 -19.66
C MET A 1 -4.07 -25.81 -18.44
N SER A 2 -3.55 -24.59 -18.33
CA SER A 2 -2.88 -24.14 -17.10
C SER A 2 -3.93 -24.04 -15.99
N ASN A 3 -3.72 -24.77 -14.90
CA ASN A 3 -4.60 -24.70 -13.74
C ASN A 3 -4.47 -23.30 -13.13
N ILE A 4 -5.56 -22.54 -13.04
CA ILE A 4 -5.55 -21.21 -12.41
C ILE A 4 -5.22 -21.44 -10.92
N PRO A 5 -4.17 -20.81 -10.36
CA PRO A 5 -3.79 -21.00 -8.96
C PRO A 5 -4.95 -20.65 -8.03
N THR A 6 -5.11 -21.39 -6.93
CA THR A 6 -6.06 -21.04 -5.88
C THR A 6 -5.42 -20.12 -4.83
N VAL A 7 -6.24 -19.48 -3.99
CA VAL A 7 -5.75 -18.74 -2.81
C VAL A 7 -4.88 -19.63 -1.92
N SER A 8 -5.22 -20.93 -1.81
CA SER A 8 -4.43 -21.89 -1.04
C SER A 8 -3.06 -22.15 -1.64
N ASP A 9 -2.95 -22.15 -2.97
CA ASP A 9 -1.68 -22.29 -3.67
C ASP A 9 -0.80 -21.04 -3.47
N THR A 10 -1.38 -19.84 -3.62
CA THR A 10 -0.66 -18.58 -3.33
C THR A 10 -0.20 -18.52 -1.87
N ARG A 11 -1.03 -18.94 -0.91
CA ARG A 11 -0.64 -19.01 0.50
C ARG A 11 0.52 -20.00 0.71
N ARG A 12 0.49 -21.15 0.05
CA ARG A 12 1.59 -22.11 0.10
C ARG A 12 2.87 -21.53 -0.47
N ALA A 13 2.80 -20.87 -1.63
CA ALA A 13 3.94 -20.21 -2.26
C ALA A 13 4.52 -19.09 -1.38
N PHE A 14 3.68 -18.28 -0.75
CA PHE A 14 4.11 -17.28 0.22
C PHE A 14 4.98 -17.89 1.33
N TYR A 15 4.53 -18.98 1.95
CA TYR A 15 5.29 -19.62 3.05
C TYR A 15 6.51 -20.42 2.57
N GLN A 16 6.62 -20.72 1.27
CA GLN A 16 7.86 -21.24 0.68
C GLN A 16 8.94 -20.15 0.60
N HIS A 17 8.54 -18.89 0.37
CA HIS A 17 9.46 -17.74 0.29
C HIS A 17 9.70 -17.05 1.65
N HIS A 18 8.75 -17.13 2.57
CA HIS A 18 8.89 -16.61 3.94
C HIS A 18 8.44 -17.65 4.98
N ASN A 19 9.41 -18.34 5.59
CA ASN A 19 9.18 -19.43 6.55
C ASN A 19 9.20 -18.98 8.02
N ARG A 20 9.47 -17.70 8.29
CA ARG A 20 9.55 -17.16 9.65
C ARG A 20 8.13 -16.86 10.19
N PRO A 21 7.91 -16.95 11.52
CA PRO A 21 6.63 -16.57 12.09
C PRO A 21 6.36 -15.07 11.93
N ILE A 22 5.17 -14.73 11.43
CA ILE A 22 4.68 -13.35 11.38
C ILE A 22 3.92 -13.07 12.68
N ASN A 23 4.27 -11.96 13.34
CA ASN A 23 3.59 -11.45 14.51
C ASN A 23 2.07 -11.36 14.26
N SER A 24 1.27 -11.84 15.20
CA SER A 24 -0.19 -11.93 15.06
C SER A 24 -0.87 -10.60 14.75
N ILE A 25 -0.32 -9.47 15.22
CA ILE A 25 -0.81 -8.12 14.95
C ILE A 25 -0.83 -7.84 13.44
N TYR A 26 0.22 -8.25 12.73
CA TYR A 26 0.41 -7.96 11.31
C TYR A 26 -0.07 -9.11 10.41
N ARG A 27 -0.23 -10.31 10.95
CA ARG A 27 -0.64 -11.50 10.20
C ARG A 27 -1.93 -11.30 9.43
N GLN A 28 -2.93 -10.66 10.03
CA GLN A 28 -4.21 -10.40 9.38
C GLN A 28 -4.03 -9.50 8.16
N VAL A 29 -3.30 -8.38 8.31
CA VAL A 29 -2.99 -7.45 7.21
C VAL A 29 -2.30 -8.18 6.05
N VAL A 30 -1.25 -8.96 6.35
CA VAL A 30 -0.50 -9.69 5.33
C VAL A 30 -1.39 -10.68 4.58
N GLN A 31 -2.28 -11.39 5.29
CA GLN A 31 -3.22 -12.34 4.67
C GLN A 31 -4.27 -11.63 3.82
N GLU A 32 -4.85 -10.53 4.29
CA GLU A 32 -5.83 -9.76 3.53
C GLU A 32 -5.21 -9.19 2.25
N LEU A 33 -4.01 -8.61 2.34
CA LEU A 33 -3.28 -8.11 1.18
C LEU A 33 -2.93 -9.23 0.19
N MET A 34 -2.49 -10.39 0.69
CA MET A 34 -2.19 -11.56 -0.15
C MET A 34 -3.42 -12.05 -0.93
N VAL A 35 -4.57 -12.17 -0.25
CA VAL A 35 -5.82 -12.60 -0.88
C VAL A 35 -6.28 -11.58 -1.90
N GLU A 36 -6.23 -10.29 -1.58
CA GLU A 36 -6.59 -9.21 -2.49
C GLU A 36 -5.71 -9.21 -3.76
N MET A 37 -4.38 -9.29 -3.59
CA MET A 37 -3.43 -9.39 -4.70
C MET A 37 -3.70 -10.63 -5.55
N HIS A 38 -3.97 -11.79 -4.93
CA HIS A 38 -4.31 -13.02 -5.64
C HIS A 38 -5.57 -12.86 -6.49
N LEU A 39 -6.67 -12.40 -5.88
CA LEU A 39 -7.96 -12.26 -6.58
C LEU A 39 -7.89 -11.28 -7.75
N LEU A 40 -7.03 -10.26 -7.67
CA LEU A 40 -6.72 -9.38 -8.79
C LEU A 40 -5.88 -10.09 -9.86
N SER A 41 -4.82 -10.80 -9.47
CA SER A 41 -3.90 -11.48 -10.41
C SER A 41 -4.58 -12.52 -11.32
N VAL A 42 -5.64 -13.18 -10.83
CA VAL A 42 -6.40 -14.18 -11.59
C VAL A 42 -7.64 -13.61 -12.29
N ASN A 43 -7.90 -12.31 -12.14
CA ASN A 43 -9.04 -11.65 -12.76
C ASN A 43 -8.72 -11.27 -14.21
N VAL A 44 -9.48 -11.80 -15.16
CA VAL A 44 -9.28 -11.58 -16.60
C VAL A 44 -9.42 -10.12 -17.04
N ASP A 45 -10.19 -9.32 -16.31
CA ASP A 45 -10.39 -7.89 -16.60
C ASP A 45 -9.30 -7.02 -15.93
N PHE A 46 -8.47 -7.59 -15.06
CA PHE A 46 -7.47 -6.85 -14.32
C PHE A 46 -6.10 -6.98 -14.98
N GLN A 47 -5.41 -5.85 -15.06
CA GLN A 47 -3.99 -5.80 -15.38
C GLN A 47 -3.36 -4.74 -14.48
N PRO A 48 -2.20 -5.02 -13.86
CA PRO A 48 -1.53 -4.05 -13.03
C PRO A 48 -1.16 -2.81 -13.85
N ASP A 49 -1.07 -1.69 -13.14
CA ASP A 49 -0.65 -0.40 -13.64
C ASP A 49 0.24 0.27 -12.57
N PRO A 50 0.98 1.34 -12.92
CA PRO A 50 1.88 1.99 -11.98
C PRO A 50 1.21 2.49 -10.68
N ILE A 51 -0.04 2.95 -10.74
CA ILE A 51 -0.77 3.43 -9.57
C ILE A 51 -1.16 2.25 -8.67
N TYR A 52 -1.54 1.11 -9.25
CA TYR A 52 -1.72 -0.13 -8.48
C TYR A 52 -0.44 -0.54 -7.75
N TYR A 53 0.73 -0.46 -8.39
CA TYR A 53 2.01 -0.77 -7.73
C TYR A 53 2.31 0.17 -6.55
N VAL A 54 2.08 1.47 -6.72
CA VAL A 54 2.14 2.44 -5.60
C VAL A 54 1.21 2.00 -4.48
N GLY A 55 -0.03 1.61 -4.80
CA GLY A 55 -1.01 1.17 -3.84
C GLY A 55 -0.62 -0.06 -3.02
N VAL A 56 -0.02 -1.05 -3.66
CA VAL A 56 0.48 -2.26 -2.98
C VAL A 56 1.64 -1.93 -2.05
N CYS A 57 2.64 -1.20 -2.55
CA CYS A 57 3.79 -0.79 -1.76
C CYS A 57 3.36 0.06 -0.57
N GLN A 58 2.52 1.07 -0.80
CA GLN A 58 2.01 1.96 0.24
C GLN A 58 1.19 1.21 1.29
N SER A 59 0.28 0.32 0.86
CA SER A 59 -0.51 -0.50 1.79
C SER A 59 0.41 -1.33 2.69
N PHE A 60 1.39 -2.01 2.10
CA PHE A 60 2.32 -2.83 2.86
C PHE A 60 3.14 -1.98 3.84
N ASP A 61 3.80 -0.93 3.35
CA ASP A 61 4.74 -0.14 4.17
C ASP A 61 4.05 0.54 5.35
N GLN A 62 2.85 1.10 5.13
CA GLN A 62 2.11 1.80 6.17
C GLN A 62 1.55 0.83 7.21
N PHE A 63 0.99 -0.31 6.80
CA PHE A 63 0.48 -1.29 7.76
C PHE A 63 1.56 -2.09 8.47
N MET A 64 2.76 -2.22 7.88
CA MET A 64 3.90 -2.89 8.48
C MET A 64 4.80 -1.93 9.28
N ASN A 65 4.38 -0.69 9.48
CA ASN A 65 5.10 0.26 10.32
C ASN A 65 5.19 -0.28 11.77
N GLY A 66 6.38 -0.18 12.36
CA GLY A 66 6.68 -0.73 13.69
C GLY A 66 6.83 -2.26 13.76
N TYR A 67 6.83 -2.98 12.63
CA TYR A 67 7.05 -4.43 12.62
C TYR A 67 8.45 -4.78 13.16
N THR A 68 8.54 -5.84 13.97
CA THR A 68 9.82 -6.34 14.49
C THR A 68 9.99 -7.85 14.28
N PRO A 69 11.16 -8.32 13.80
CA PRO A 69 12.34 -7.53 13.40
C PRO A 69 12.12 -6.81 12.05
N GLU A 70 12.63 -5.59 11.94
CA GLU A 70 12.49 -4.74 10.73
C GLU A 70 13.01 -5.43 9.45
N SER A 71 14.07 -6.25 9.59
CA SER A 71 14.69 -6.99 8.50
C SER A 71 13.77 -8.02 7.82
N ASP A 72 12.70 -8.43 8.48
CA ASP A 72 11.75 -9.39 7.91
C ASP A 72 10.73 -8.71 6.98
N LYS A 73 10.55 -7.38 7.04
CA LYS A 73 9.57 -6.68 6.19
C LYS A 73 9.84 -6.90 4.71
N ASP A 74 11.10 -6.79 4.29
CA ASP A 74 11.48 -7.04 2.90
C ASP A 74 11.18 -8.48 2.48
N SER A 75 11.54 -9.47 3.31
CA SER A 75 11.24 -10.87 3.04
C SER A 75 9.74 -11.13 2.91
N ILE A 76 8.90 -10.53 3.77
CA ILE A 76 7.44 -10.66 3.70
C ILE A 76 6.91 -10.02 2.41
N PHE A 77 7.35 -8.82 2.06
CA PHE A 77 6.91 -8.14 0.83
C PHE A 77 7.27 -8.93 -0.42
N ARG A 78 8.51 -9.44 -0.48
CA ARG A 78 8.98 -10.29 -1.58
C ARG A 78 8.14 -11.56 -1.70
N ALA A 79 7.85 -12.22 -0.57
CA ALA A 79 7.02 -13.41 -0.55
C ALA A 79 5.57 -13.14 -0.99
N LEU A 80 5.00 -11.96 -0.69
CA LEU A 80 3.68 -11.56 -1.19
C LEU A 80 3.65 -11.49 -2.72
N CYS A 81 4.63 -10.84 -3.32
CA CYS A 81 4.73 -10.70 -4.78
C CYS A 81 5.00 -12.06 -5.43
N GLN A 82 5.97 -12.82 -4.92
CA GLN A 82 6.33 -14.14 -5.44
C GLN A 82 5.20 -15.15 -5.29
N GLY A 83 4.36 -15.04 -4.25
CA GLY A 83 3.20 -15.92 -4.03
C GLY A 83 2.12 -15.82 -5.12
N ILE A 84 2.08 -14.70 -5.86
CA ILE A 84 1.22 -14.53 -7.03
C ILE A 84 1.99 -14.63 -8.35
N ASN A 85 3.22 -15.15 -8.31
CA ASN A 85 4.16 -15.23 -9.44
C ASN A 85 4.54 -13.86 -10.04
N SER A 86 4.52 -12.81 -9.23
CA SER A 86 4.96 -11.46 -9.62
C SER A 86 6.39 -11.18 -9.17
N ASN A 87 7.00 -10.17 -9.79
CA ASN A 87 8.35 -9.70 -9.49
C ASN A 87 8.33 -8.59 -8.42
N PRO A 88 8.85 -8.79 -7.20
CA PRO A 88 8.82 -7.75 -6.16
C PRO A 88 9.66 -6.51 -6.51
N GLU A 89 10.75 -6.67 -7.26
CA GLU A 89 11.59 -5.57 -7.72
C GLU A 89 10.80 -4.63 -8.65
N GLU A 90 9.95 -5.18 -9.52
CA GLU A 90 9.10 -4.38 -10.39
C GLU A 90 8.12 -3.50 -9.59
N TYR A 91 7.50 -4.06 -8.55
CA TYR A 91 6.58 -3.32 -7.70
C TYR A 91 7.28 -2.13 -7.02
N ARG A 92 8.47 -2.37 -6.45
CA ARG A 92 9.25 -1.31 -5.78
C ARG A 92 9.78 -0.27 -6.77
N GLN A 93 10.27 -0.69 -7.92
CA GLN A 93 10.81 0.21 -8.93
C GLN A 93 9.73 1.11 -9.54
N GLN A 94 8.59 0.54 -9.97
CA GLN A 94 7.53 1.35 -10.58
C GLN A 94 6.85 2.26 -9.56
N ALA A 95 6.61 1.77 -8.34
CA ALA A 95 6.07 2.60 -7.27
C ALA A 95 7.01 3.76 -6.90
N GLY A 96 8.30 3.45 -6.71
CA GLY A 96 9.33 4.45 -6.38
C GLY A 96 9.47 5.50 -7.48
N ALA A 97 9.64 5.08 -8.74
CA ALA A 97 9.79 6.00 -9.86
C ALA A 97 8.60 6.97 -10.01
N LEU A 98 7.37 6.48 -9.80
CA LEU A 98 6.18 7.34 -9.88
C LEU A 98 6.06 8.26 -8.65
N LEU A 99 6.40 7.78 -7.44
CA LEU A 99 6.40 8.62 -6.23
C LEU A 99 7.48 9.71 -6.27
N ASP A 100 8.67 9.40 -6.76
CA ASP A 100 9.77 10.34 -6.92
C ASP A 100 9.44 11.37 -7.99
N PHE A 101 8.80 10.95 -9.09
CA PHE A 101 8.36 11.87 -10.15
C PHE A 101 7.36 12.92 -9.66
N VAL A 102 6.46 12.56 -8.74
CA VAL A 102 5.45 13.51 -8.22
C VAL A 102 5.97 14.38 -7.08
N GLU A 103 7.15 14.07 -6.54
CA GLU A 103 7.75 14.86 -5.48
C GLU A 103 8.06 16.29 -5.95
N GLY A 104 7.53 17.27 -5.21
CA GLY A 104 7.68 18.69 -5.55
C GLY A 104 6.80 19.18 -6.70
N LYS A 105 5.93 18.34 -7.29
CA LYS A 105 4.92 18.76 -8.28
C LYS A 105 3.62 19.20 -7.60
N SER A 106 2.88 20.06 -8.28
CA SER A 106 1.51 20.37 -7.86
C SER A 106 0.56 19.20 -8.16
N ALA A 107 -0.57 19.17 -7.45
CA ALA A 107 -1.61 18.17 -7.68
C ALA A 107 -2.24 18.34 -9.08
N GLU A 108 -2.32 19.58 -9.58
CA GLU A 108 -2.73 19.92 -10.94
C GLU A 108 -1.77 19.34 -11.98
N ASP A 109 -0.45 19.47 -11.78
CA ASP A 109 0.56 18.89 -12.68
C ASP A 109 0.45 17.36 -12.72
N LEU A 110 0.21 16.73 -11.57
CA LEU A 110 -0.04 15.30 -11.49
C LEU A 110 -1.28 14.91 -12.30
N ILE A 111 -2.42 15.57 -12.11
CA ILE A 111 -3.64 15.25 -12.87
C ILE A 111 -3.47 15.51 -14.37
N ASN A 112 -2.78 16.58 -14.74
CA ASN A 112 -2.46 16.89 -16.14
C ASN A 112 -1.64 15.78 -16.77
N TRP A 113 -0.58 15.31 -16.07
CA TRP A 113 0.24 14.20 -16.54
C TRP A 113 -0.54 12.88 -16.57
N LEU A 114 -1.36 12.58 -15.56
CA LEU A 114 -2.19 11.37 -15.56
C LEU A 114 -3.22 11.37 -16.69
N SER A 115 -3.74 12.54 -17.08
CA SER A 115 -4.71 12.66 -18.17
C SER A 115 -4.07 12.49 -19.54
N ASN A 116 -2.81 12.95 -19.69
CA ASN A 116 -2.05 12.89 -20.93
C ASN A 116 -0.56 12.55 -20.66
N PRO A 117 -0.23 11.28 -20.36
CA PRO A 117 1.12 10.91 -19.98
C PRO A 117 2.10 11.08 -21.12
N GLN A 118 3.16 11.81 -20.84
CA GLN A 118 4.30 12.02 -21.73
C GLN A 118 5.57 11.47 -21.07
N HIS A 119 6.56 11.12 -21.91
CA HIS A 119 7.90 10.85 -21.40
C HIS A 119 8.44 12.12 -20.72
N GLN A 120 9.14 11.94 -19.61
CA GLN A 120 9.71 12.99 -18.79
C GLN A 120 11.08 12.52 -18.32
N ASP A 121 12.04 13.45 -18.25
CA ASP A 121 13.36 13.13 -17.72
C ASP A 121 13.25 12.61 -16.28
N GLY A 122 13.90 11.48 -16.01
CA GLY A 122 13.89 10.84 -14.69
C GLY A 122 12.69 9.93 -14.41
N LEU A 123 11.70 9.84 -15.30
CA LEU A 123 10.59 8.88 -15.19
C LEU A 123 10.83 7.67 -16.11
N ALA A 124 10.82 6.47 -15.53
CA ALA A 124 11.08 5.25 -16.28
C ALA A 124 10.00 4.97 -17.34
N ASP A 125 10.42 4.54 -18.54
CA ASP A 125 9.51 4.31 -19.68
C ASP A 125 8.42 3.28 -19.37
N ASN A 126 8.72 2.25 -18.57
CA ASN A 126 7.72 1.26 -18.17
C ASN A 126 6.58 1.85 -17.32
N VAL A 127 6.84 2.91 -16.55
CA VAL A 127 5.79 3.65 -15.82
C VAL A 127 4.93 4.44 -16.80
N VAL A 128 5.55 5.15 -17.74
CA VAL A 128 4.83 5.95 -18.74
C VAL A 128 3.97 5.05 -19.62
N GLU A 129 4.55 4.00 -20.19
CA GLU A 129 3.86 3.06 -21.08
C GLU A 129 2.84 2.20 -20.34
N GLY A 130 3.12 1.79 -19.11
CA GLY A 130 2.18 1.08 -18.25
C GLY A 130 0.93 1.93 -17.97
N TRP A 131 1.11 3.22 -17.69
CA TRP A 131 -0.01 4.13 -17.48
C TRP A 131 -0.76 4.47 -18.77
N LYS A 132 -0.05 4.74 -19.88
CA LYS A 132 -0.68 4.90 -21.21
C LYS A 132 -1.53 3.69 -21.57
N SER A 133 -1.03 2.47 -21.34
CA SER A 133 -1.79 1.24 -21.56
C SER A 133 -3.09 1.25 -20.75
N ALA A 134 -3.00 1.54 -19.44
CA ALA A 134 -4.18 1.60 -18.56
C ALA A 134 -5.24 2.61 -19.03
N LEU A 135 -4.85 3.78 -19.53
CA LEU A 135 -5.76 4.82 -20.04
C LEU A 135 -6.52 4.45 -21.32
N HIS A 136 -5.96 3.55 -22.14
CA HIS A 136 -6.54 3.16 -23.42
C HIS A 136 -7.26 1.81 -23.37
N ARG A 137 -7.39 1.20 -22.19
CA ARG A 137 -8.16 -0.04 -22.03
C ARG A 137 -9.66 0.25 -22.21
N ASP A 138 -10.34 -0.63 -22.94
CA ASP A 138 -11.80 -0.56 -23.13
C ASP A 138 -12.56 -0.54 -21.80
N LYS A 139 -12.02 -1.22 -20.79
CA LYS A 139 -12.56 -1.25 -19.44
C LYS A 139 -11.44 -1.24 -18.40
N PHE A 140 -11.34 -0.15 -17.66
CA PHE A 140 -10.44 -0.08 -16.51
C PHE A 140 -11.04 -0.81 -15.30
N LYS A 141 -10.29 -1.76 -14.73
CA LYS A 141 -10.71 -2.51 -13.54
C LYS A 141 -10.21 -1.81 -12.28
N TYR A 142 -11.09 -1.07 -11.63
CA TYR A 142 -10.81 -0.51 -10.31
C TYR A 142 -10.49 -1.58 -9.26
N SER A 143 -9.47 -1.31 -8.45
CA SER A 143 -9.14 -2.04 -7.22
C SER A 143 -8.98 -1.07 -6.06
N ARG A 144 -9.21 -1.53 -4.82
CA ARG A 144 -8.95 -0.72 -3.61
C ARG A 144 -7.48 -0.31 -3.55
N LEU A 145 -6.56 -1.20 -3.93
CA LEU A 145 -5.12 -0.91 -4.04
C LEU A 145 -4.84 0.24 -5.03
N PHE A 146 -5.47 0.26 -6.20
CA PHE A 146 -5.40 1.44 -7.09
C PHE A 146 -5.88 2.71 -6.38
N GLY A 147 -7.01 2.66 -5.67
CA GLY A 147 -7.52 3.80 -4.90
C GLY A 147 -6.52 4.32 -3.85
N ILE A 148 -5.86 3.41 -3.12
CA ILE A 148 -4.82 3.75 -2.15
C ILE A 148 -3.61 4.38 -2.84
N GLY A 149 -3.17 3.82 -3.96
CA GLY A 149 -2.05 4.36 -4.74
C GLY A 149 -2.36 5.76 -5.28
N PHE A 150 -3.57 5.96 -5.81
CA PHE A 150 -3.99 7.25 -6.32
C PHE A 150 -4.07 8.31 -5.20
N TYR A 151 -4.63 7.93 -4.05
CA TYR A 151 -4.61 8.79 -2.86
C TYR A 151 -3.18 9.12 -2.40
N ALA A 152 -2.27 8.15 -2.40
CA ALA A 152 -0.89 8.35 -1.98
C ALA A 152 -0.15 9.34 -2.88
N LEU A 153 -0.36 9.27 -4.20
CA LEU A 153 0.21 10.23 -5.15
C LEU A 153 -0.31 11.65 -4.91
N LEU A 154 -1.63 11.80 -4.72
CA LEU A 154 -2.22 13.10 -4.44
C LEU A 154 -1.73 13.68 -3.10
N ALA A 155 -1.68 12.86 -2.05
CA ALA A 155 -1.18 13.26 -0.74
C ALA A 155 0.32 13.64 -0.79
N LYS A 156 1.11 13.01 -1.66
CA LYS A 156 2.53 13.34 -1.88
C LYS A 156 2.72 14.70 -2.56
N THR A 157 1.78 15.14 -3.40
CA THR A 157 1.80 16.49 -4.02
C THR A 157 1.38 17.60 -3.06
N ASN A 158 0.29 17.40 -2.30
CA ASN A 158 -0.20 18.35 -1.30
C ASN A 158 -1.15 17.66 -0.30
N GLU A 159 -0.68 17.41 0.91
CA GLU A 159 -1.46 16.72 1.96
C GLU A 159 -2.69 17.51 2.42
N GLU A 160 -2.65 18.85 2.40
CA GLU A 160 -3.81 19.67 2.80
C GLU A 160 -4.90 19.66 1.73
N MET A 161 -4.52 19.55 0.46
CA MET A 161 -5.46 19.54 -0.64
C MET A 161 -6.35 18.29 -0.63
N VAL A 162 -5.80 17.14 -0.23
CA VAL A 162 -6.58 15.89 -0.15
C VAL A 162 -7.59 15.85 1.00
N LYS A 163 -7.65 16.89 1.85
CA LYS A 163 -8.63 17.03 2.93
C LYS A 163 -9.88 17.83 2.51
N ASP A 164 -9.80 18.59 1.42
CA ASP A 164 -10.92 19.38 0.89
C ASP A 164 -11.69 18.56 -0.16
N GLU A 165 -12.81 17.97 0.24
CA GLU A 165 -13.58 17.06 -0.62
C GLU A 165 -14.05 17.70 -1.93
N GLU A 166 -14.46 18.97 -1.89
CA GLU A 166 -15.00 19.65 -3.07
C GLU A 166 -13.89 20.00 -4.06
N LYS A 167 -12.76 20.53 -3.56
CA LYS A 167 -11.60 20.80 -4.42
C LYS A 167 -11.01 19.51 -4.98
N MET A 168 -10.89 18.48 -4.15
CA MET A 168 -10.40 17.18 -4.57
C MET A 168 -11.27 16.56 -5.66
N ALA A 169 -12.60 16.56 -5.48
CA ALA A 169 -13.53 16.03 -6.48
C ALA A 169 -13.42 16.76 -7.82
N LYS A 170 -13.30 18.09 -7.82
CA LYS A 170 -13.08 18.89 -9.04
C LYS A 170 -11.75 18.59 -9.70
N LEU A 171 -10.68 18.47 -8.90
CA LEU A 171 -9.34 18.19 -9.41
C LEU A 171 -9.28 16.83 -10.11
N ILE A 172 -9.82 15.77 -9.48
CA ILE A 172 -9.68 14.40 -10.01
C ILE A 172 -10.67 14.07 -11.13
N ALA A 173 -11.71 14.91 -11.35
CA ALA A 173 -12.75 14.67 -12.35
C ALA A 173 -12.22 14.28 -13.74
N PRO A 174 -11.19 14.95 -14.32
CA PRO A 174 -10.67 14.60 -15.64
C PRO A 174 -10.20 13.15 -15.74
N ILE A 175 -9.53 12.65 -14.69
CA ILE A 175 -8.98 11.28 -14.71
C ILE A 175 -10.04 10.26 -14.32
N THR A 176 -10.94 10.60 -13.41
CA THR A 176 -11.98 9.68 -12.97
C THR A 176 -13.06 9.48 -14.01
N ASP A 177 -13.40 10.51 -14.77
CA ASP A 177 -14.35 10.42 -15.87
C ASP A 177 -13.76 9.61 -17.03
N LYS A 178 -12.48 9.87 -17.37
CA LYS A 178 -11.76 9.14 -18.42
C LYS A 178 -11.68 7.65 -18.15
N LEU A 179 -11.40 7.27 -16.90
CA LEU A 179 -11.31 5.86 -16.48
C LEU A 179 -12.64 5.27 -16.02
N GLN A 180 -13.72 6.06 -15.99
CA GLN A 180 -15.03 5.69 -15.46
C GLN A 180 -14.94 5.09 -14.04
N LEU A 181 -14.14 5.73 -13.17
CA LEU A 181 -13.89 5.23 -11.83
C LEU A 181 -15.16 5.29 -10.95
N PRO A 182 -15.39 4.28 -10.10
CA PRO A 182 -16.48 4.31 -9.13
C PRO A 182 -16.14 5.24 -7.96
N ILE A 183 -16.34 6.55 -8.12
CA ILE A 183 -15.94 7.59 -7.16
C ILE A 183 -16.37 7.30 -5.72
N GLU A 184 -17.64 6.95 -5.52
CA GLU A 184 -18.18 6.67 -4.18
C GLU A 184 -17.54 5.44 -3.54
N LYS A 185 -17.13 4.46 -4.36
CA LYS A 185 -16.37 3.31 -3.87
C LYS A 185 -14.93 3.73 -3.53
N LEU A 186 -14.30 4.52 -4.39
CA LEU A 186 -12.94 5.02 -4.19
C LEU A 186 -12.82 5.79 -2.87
N LYS A 187 -13.76 6.70 -2.58
CA LYS A 187 -13.81 7.44 -1.31
C LYS A 187 -13.90 6.49 -0.12
N LYS A 188 -14.88 5.59 -0.12
CA LYS A 188 -15.07 4.59 0.95
C LYS A 188 -13.85 3.72 1.19
N ASP A 189 -13.21 3.28 0.11
CA ASP A 189 -12.02 2.44 0.15
C ASP A 189 -10.81 3.20 0.77
N VAL A 190 -10.64 4.49 0.43
CA VAL A 190 -9.62 5.36 1.03
C VAL A 190 -9.92 5.69 2.50
N ASP A 191 -11.18 5.95 2.85
CA ASP A 191 -11.58 6.22 4.23
C ASP A 191 -11.40 5.00 5.13
N LEU A 192 -11.76 3.82 4.63
CA LEU A 192 -11.52 2.55 5.33
C LEU A 192 -10.03 2.31 5.53
N TYR A 193 -9.20 2.58 4.51
CA TYR A 193 -7.75 2.51 4.61
C TYR A 193 -7.20 3.42 5.71
N LYS A 194 -7.56 4.71 5.71
CA LYS A 194 -7.17 5.68 6.75
C LYS A 194 -7.62 5.24 8.15
N SER A 195 -8.87 4.78 8.26
CA SER A 195 -9.42 4.29 9.53
C SER A 195 -8.63 3.08 10.07
N ASN A 196 -8.28 2.14 9.21
CA ASN A 196 -7.52 0.95 9.61
C ASN A 196 -6.08 1.30 10.01
N LEU A 197 -5.42 2.24 9.34
CA LEU A 197 -4.13 2.76 9.76
C LEU A 197 -4.18 3.39 11.16
N ASN A 198 -5.20 4.21 11.42
CA ASN A 198 -5.38 4.84 12.72
C ASN A 198 -5.60 3.79 13.83
N LYS A 199 -6.39 2.74 13.58
CA LYS A 199 -6.60 1.64 14.54
C LYS A 199 -5.30 0.90 14.87
N ILE A 200 -4.48 0.59 13.85
CA ILE A 200 -3.19 -0.09 14.07
C ILE A 200 -2.24 0.82 14.84
N SER A 201 -2.14 2.10 14.47
CA SER A 201 -1.32 3.07 15.19
C SER A 201 -1.70 3.18 16.67
N GLN A 202 -3.00 3.32 16.98
CA GLN A 202 -3.51 3.35 18.35
C GLN A 202 -3.17 2.06 19.13
N MET A 203 -3.35 0.90 18.50
CA MET A 203 -3.01 -0.39 19.11
C MET A 203 -1.51 -0.49 19.42
N LEU A 204 -0.64 -0.05 18.52
CA LEU A 204 0.81 -0.05 18.72
C LEU A 204 1.23 0.86 19.88
N THR A 205 0.61 2.05 20.01
CA THR A 205 0.83 2.95 21.15
C THR A 205 0.48 2.29 22.48
N VAL A 206 -0.69 1.64 22.57
CA VAL A 206 -1.12 0.94 23.80
C VAL A 206 -0.15 -0.19 24.18
N ILE A 207 0.36 -0.93 23.19
CA ILE A 207 1.34 -1.99 23.41
C ILE A 207 2.67 -1.42 23.92
N ALA A 208 3.15 -0.34 23.32
CA ALA A 208 4.38 0.33 23.73
C ALA A 208 4.28 0.81 25.20
N GLU A 209 3.18 1.48 25.56
CA GLU A 209 2.90 1.93 26.92
C GLU A 209 2.84 0.76 27.92
N THR A 210 2.22 -0.36 27.52
CA THR A 210 2.13 -1.56 28.37
C THR A 210 3.50 -2.19 28.63
N ILE A 211 4.36 -2.22 27.61
CA ILE A 211 5.74 -2.72 27.74
C ILE A 211 6.54 -1.81 28.66
N GLU A 212 6.46 -0.49 28.50
CA GLU A 212 7.14 0.48 29.35
C GLU A 212 6.70 0.39 30.82
N ALA A 213 5.38 0.31 31.06
CA ALA A 213 4.84 0.16 32.40
C ALA A 213 5.32 -1.14 33.05
N SER A 214 5.38 -2.24 32.29
CA SER A 214 5.89 -3.53 32.75
C SER A 214 7.37 -3.48 33.10
N LYS A 215 8.19 -2.79 32.28
CA LYS A 215 9.62 -2.56 32.55
C LYS A 215 9.83 -1.71 33.82
N LYS A 216 9.09 -0.60 33.97
CA LYS A 216 9.14 0.26 35.17
C LYS A 216 8.76 -0.50 36.44
N LYS A 217 7.72 -1.34 36.38
CA LYS A 217 7.33 -2.21 37.52
C LYS A 217 8.44 -3.18 37.92
N ARG A 218 9.09 -3.85 36.95
CA ARG A 218 10.22 -4.75 37.23
C ARG A 218 11.40 -4.02 37.88
N ILE A 219 11.80 -2.87 37.34
CA ILE A 219 12.88 -2.04 37.91
C ILE A 219 12.55 -1.58 39.33
N ASN A 220 11.31 -1.18 39.60
CA ASN A 220 10.90 -0.74 40.94
C ASN A 220 10.81 -1.90 41.95
N MET A 221 10.56 -3.13 41.50
CA MET A 221 10.59 -4.33 42.35
C MET A 221 12.02 -4.82 42.63
N GLU A 222 12.99 -4.45 41.80
CA GLU A 222 14.41 -4.82 41.93
C GLU A 222 15.23 -3.81 42.75
N LYS A 223 14.66 -2.65 43.11
CA LYS A 223 15.29 -1.73 44.07
C LYS A 223 15.12 -2.27 45.50
N PRO A 224 16.20 -2.58 46.24
CA PRO A 224 16.10 -2.94 47.65
C PRO A 224 15.44 -1.79 48.41
N ALA A 225 14.57 -2.11 49.37
CA ALA A 225 14.17 -1.14 50.39
C ALA A 225 15.44 -0.72 51.14
N GLU A 226 16.00 0.44 50.79
CA GLU A 226 17.04 1.07 51.60
C GLU A 226 16.44 1.28 53.00
N SER A 227 17.01 0.52 53.92
CA SER A 227 16.71 0.45 55.34
C SER A 227 16.78 1.84 55.97
N ASN A 228 15.65 2.31 56.50
CA ASN A 228 15.67 3.33 57.56
C ASN A 228 16.40 2.75 58.77
N SER A 229 17.62 3.24 59.02
CA SER A 229 18.31 3.17 60.32
C SER A 229 18.25 4.52 61.00
#